data_AF-A0A1G2ZWQ3-F1
#
_entry.id   AF-A0A1G2ZWQ3-F1
#
_cell.length_a   1.000
_cell.length_b   1.000
_cell.length_c   1.000
_cell.angle_alpha   90.00
_cell.angle_beta   90.00
_cell.angle_gamma   90.00
#
_symmetry.space_group_name_H-M   'P 1'
#
loop_
_entity.id
_entity.type
_entity.pdbx_description
1 polymer ?
#
loop_
_entity_poly.entity_id
_entity_poly.type
_entity_poly.pdbx_seq_one_letter_code
_entity_poly.pdbx_strand_id
1 'polypeptide(L)'
;MVLIYVFKPGPNTTIRFAHSPSGGGTSAANDQHNPAWDFQMIVPDYQGNQSYSLTMRAVYKPWAGRADVLDEVRRYLAEPE
;
A
#
# COMPACT_ATOMS: atom_id res chain seq x y z
N MET A 1 14.51 -9.03 -6.31
CA MET A 1 13.52 -8.05 -6.80
C MET A 1 12.71 -7.53 -5.63
N VAL A 2 12.09 -6.37 -5.75
CA VAL A 2 11.16 -5.80 -4.77
C VAL A 2 9.93 -5.27 -5.49
N LEU A 3 8.76 -5.51 -4.89
CA LEU A 3 7.48 -4.97 -5.31
C LEU A 3 7.01 -3.97 -4.27
N ILE A 4 6.71 -2.74 -4.71
CA ILE A 4 6.30 -1.63 -3.84
C ILE A 4 4.94 -1.15 -4.32
N TYR A 5 3.97 -1.07 -3.42
CA TYR A 5 2.69 -0.43 -3.66
C TYR A 5 2.68 0.91 -2.92
N VAL A 6 2.58 2.01 -3.65
CA VAL A 6 2.55 3.35 -3.07
C VAL A 6 1.18 3.95 -3.34
N PHE A 7 0.53 4.40 -2.27
CA PHE A 7 -0.83 4.92 -2.34
C PHE A 7 -0.86 6.41 -2.02
N LYS A 8 -1.63 7.17 -2.79
CA LYS A 8 -2.01 8.56 -2.50
C LYS A 8 -3.52 8.60 -2.23
N PRO A 9 -3.97 8.99 -1.02
CA PRO A 9 -5.38 9.19 -0.77
C PRO A 9 -5.87 10.40 -1.59
N GLY A 10 -7.05 10.29 -2.19
CA GLY A 10 -7.74 11.43 -2.77
C GLY A 10 -8.32 12.36 -1.70
N PRO A 11 -8.88 13.52 -2.10
CA PRO A 11 -9.51 14.46 -1.19
C PRO A 11 -10.56 13.80 -0.30
N ASN A 12 -10.53 14.08 1.01
CA ASN A 12 -11.46 13.54 2.01
C ASN A 12 -11.52 12.00 2.07
N THR A 13 -10.46 11.32 1.62
CA THR A 13 -10.30 9.87 1.78
C THR A 13 -9.11 9.55 2.68
N THR A 14 -9.11 8.37 3.28
CA THR A 14 -7.99 7.85 4.05
C THR A 14 -7.75 6.40 3.66
N ILE A 15 -6.49 5.97 3.73
CA ILE A 15 -6.12 4.57 3.47
C ILE A 15 -5.78 3.91 4.79
N ARG A 16 -6.50 2.85 5.11
CA ARG A 16 -6.21 1.98 6.24
C ARG A 16 -5.57 0.71 5.72
N PHE A 17 -4.36 0.42 6.19
CA PHE A 17 -3.72 -0.87 6.00
C PHE A 17 -4.19 -1.83 7.09
N ALA A 18 -4.49 -3.06 6.68
CA ALA A 18 -4.80 -4.17 7.56
C ALA A 18 -3.92 -5.36 7.19
N HIS A 19 -3.57 -6.17 8.18
CA HIS A 19 -2.79 -7.38 8.00
C HIS A 19 -3.58 -8.56 8.56
N SER A 20 -3.73 -9.62 7.77
CA SER A 20 -4.40 -10.84 8.23
C SER A 20 -3.59 -11.49 9.37
N PRO A 21 -4.19 -11.82 10.53
CA PRO A 21 -3.49 -12.53 11.59
C PRO A 21 -2.93 -13.89 11.16
N SER A 22 -3.61 -14.58 10.22
CA SER A 22 -3.17 -15.85 9.64
C SER A 22 -2.33 -15.68 8.36
N GLY A 23 -2.16 -14.44 7.89
CA GLY A 23 -1.37 -14.13 6.72
C GLY A 23 -1.85 -14.81 5.43
N GLY A 24 -0.92 -15.06 4.52
CA GLY A 24 -1.11 -15.74 3.24
C GLY A 24 -0.73 -17.22 3.27
N GLY A 25 -0.76 -17.86 4.45
CA GLY A 25 -0.29 -19.23 4.68
C GLY A 25 0.97 -19.30 5.52
N THR A 26 1.39 -20.52 5.87
CA THR A 26 2.52 -20.75 6.78
C THR A 26 3.88 -20.66 6.07
N SER A 27 4.93 -20.34 6.83
CA SER A 27 6.32 -20.43 6.37
C SER A 27 6.68 -21.88 6.03
N ALA A 28 7.75 -22.08 5.26
CA ALA A 28 8.24 -23.43 4.97
C ALA A 28 8.64 -24.23 6.23
N ALA A 29 9.07 -23.53 7.29
CA ALA A 29 9.41 -24.14 8.58
C ALA A 29 8.19 -24.29 9.52
N ASN A 30 7.01 -23.81 9.10
CA ASN A 30 5.76 -23.84 9.85
C ASN A 30 5.81 -23.16 11.23
N ASP A 31 6.68 -22.16 11.39
CA ASP A 31 6.91 -21.40 12.62
C ASP A 31 6.34 -19.97 12.56
N GLN A 32 5.98 -19.50 11.36
CA GLN A 32 5.53 -18.14 11.07
C GLN A 32 4.44 -18.14 9.98
N HIS A 33 3.77 -17.01 9.78
CA HIS A 33 2.84 -16.79 8.67
C HIS A 33 3.43 -15.80 7.67
N ASN A 34 3.27 -16.08 6.38
CA ASN A 34 3.64 -15.16 5.33
C ASN A 34 2.71 -13.94 5.40
N PRO A 35 3.22 -12.71 5.28
CA PRO A 35 2.37 -11.55 5.46
C PRO A 35 1.35 -11.42 4.33
N ALA A 36 0.10 -11.11 4.68
CA ALA A 36 -0.96 -10.76 3.74
C ALA A 36 -1.54 -9.40 4.12
N TRP A 37 -1.39 -8.44 3.21
CA TRP A 37 -1.79 -7.05 3.42
C TRP A 37 -3.04 -6.74 2.60
N ASP A 38 -4.03 -6.18 3.28
CA ASP A 38 -5.21 -5.57 2.68
C ASP A 38 -5.14 -4.06 2.86
N PHE A 39 -5.85 -3.34 2.00
CA PHE A 39 -6.07 -1.91 2.16
C PHE A 39 -7.55 -1.58 2.00
N GLN A 40 -7.98 -0.54 2.73
CA GLN A 40 -9.34 -0.02 2.66
C GLN A 40 -9.27 1.49 2.41
N MET A 41 -10.04 1.97 1.43
CA MET A 41 -10.33 3.39 1.32
C MET A 41 -11.49 3.72 2.25
N ILE A 42 -11.25 4.61 3.20
CA ILE A 42 -12.24 5.12 4.15
C ILE A 42 -12.63 6.52 3.69
N VAL A 43 -13.95 6.79 3.65
CA VAL A 43 -14.52 8.10 3.36
C VAL A 43 -15.33 8.55 4.58
N PRO A 44 -14.74 9.33 5.52
CA PRO A 44 -15.38 9.66 6.80
C PRO A 44 -16.73 10.39 6.66
N ASP A 45 -16.87 11.25 5.65
CA ASP A 45 -18.04 12.10 5.42
C ASP A 45 -18.68 11.85 4.05
N TYR A 46 -18.98 10.58 3.77
CA TYR A 46 -19.49 10.14 2.47
C TYR A 46 -20.76 10.90 2.04
N GLN A 47 -20.76 11.37 0.80
CA GLN A 47 -21.88 12.03 0.13
C GLN A 47 -22.38 11.15 -1.02
N GLY A 48 -23.70 10.96 -1.10
CA GLY A 48 -24.31 10.30 -2.24
C GLY A 48 -24.03 11.04 -3.54
N ASN A 49 -23.84 10.29 -4.64
CA ASN A 49 -23.52 10.82 -5.98
C ASN A 49 -22.19 11.59 -6.10
N GLN A 50 -21.32 11.51 -5.08
CA GLN A 50 -19.95 12.00 -5.15
C GLN A 50 -19.00 10.86 -5.54
N SER A 51 -18.10 11.12 -6.49
CA SER A 51 -17.00 10.19 -6.80
C SER A 51 -15.85 10.40 -5.83
N TYR A 52 -15.29 9.29 -5.35
CA TYR A 52 -14.10 9.24 -4.50
C TYR A 52 -13.06 8.35 -5.18
N SER A 53 -11.80 8.76 -5.13
CA SER A 53 -10.71 8.06 -5.77
C SER A 53 -9.52 7.89 -4.82
N LEU A 54 -8.72 6.88 -5.12
CA LEU A 54 -7.37 6.72 -4.61
C LEU A 54 -6.46 6.45 -5.82
N THR A 55 -5.21 6.91 -5.74
CA THR A 55 -4.21 6.58 -6.75
C THR A 55 -3.20 5.63 -6.15
N MET A 56 -2.87 4.56 -6.87
CA MET A 56 -1.90 3.55 -6.44
C MET A 56 -0.90 3.29 -7.58
N ARG A 57 0.38 3.29 -7.24
CA ARG A 57 1.48 2.93 -8.15
C ARG A 57 2.13 1.64 -7.67
N ALA A 58 2.23 0.67 -8.58
CA ALA A 58 3.05 -0.51 -8.40
C ALA A 58 4.44 -0.29 -9.02
N VAL A 59 5.50 -0.49 -8.24
CA VAL A 59 6.89 -0.42 -8.71
C VAL A 59 7.53 -1.79 -8.52
N TYR A 60 8.10 -2.34 -9.59
CA TYR A 60 8.83 -3.60 -9.56
C TYR A 60 10.26 -3.39 -10.06
N LYS A 61 11.24 -3.52 -9.17
CA LYS A 61 12.66 -3.21 -9.46
C LYS A 61 13.61 -4.17 -8.73
N PRO A 62 14.91 -4.23 -9.09
CA PRO A 62 15.91 -4.91 -8.29
C PRO A 62 15.94 -4.37 -6.86
N TRP A 63 16.17 -5.24 -5.87
CA TRP A 63 16.31 -4.81 -4.48
C TRP A 63 17.71 -4.21 -4.27
N ALA A 64 17.77 -2.95 -3.82
CA ALA A 64 19.02 -2.26 -3.51
C ALA A 64 19.07 -1.73 -2.06
N GLY A 65 18.23 -2.28 -1.17
CA GLY A 65 18.17 -1.90 0.25
C GLY A 65 16.98 -1.00 0.60
N ARG A 66 16.77 -0.80 1.91
CA ARG A 66 15.66 -0.02 2.45
C ARG A 66 15.68 1.45 2.00
N ALA A 67 16.86 2.07 1.95
CA ALA A 67 17.01 3.46 1.55
C ALA A 67 16.50 3.70 0.12
N ASP A 68 16.89 2.81 -0.82
CA ASP A 68 16.43 2.86 -2.21
C ASP A 68 14.90 2.78 -2.33
N VAL A 69 14.24 1.91 -1.54
CA VAL A 69 12.78 1.83 -1.49
C VAL A 69 12.16 3.12 -0.96
N LEU A 70 12.68 3.68 0.13
CA LEU A 70 12.15 4.91 0.71
C LEU A 70 12.31 6.11 -0.23
N ASP A 71 13.42 6.17 -0.96
CA ASP A 71 13.68 7.25 -1.92
C ASP A 71 12.78 7.13 -3.16
N GLU A 72 12.51 5.91 -3.63
CA GLU A 72 11.50 5.64 -4.67
C GLU A 72 10.11 6.13 -4.24
N VAL A 73 9.69 5.78 -3.01
CA VAL A 73 8.40 6.20 -2.44
C VAL A 73 8.32 7.72 -2.32
N ARG A 74 9.35 8.37 -1.74
CA ARG A 74 9.39 9.83 -1.58
C ARG A 74 9.32 10.55 -2.92
N ARG A 75 10.05 10.06 -3.92
CA ARG A 75 10.05 10.63 -5.28
C ARG A 75 8.63 10.63 -5.84
N TYR A 76 7.94 9.48 -5.80
CA TYR A 76 6.58 9.40 -6.30
C TYR A 76 5.61 10.28 -5.50
N LEU A 77 5.73 10.31 -4.17
CA LEU A 77 4.87 11.15 -3.33
C LEU A 77 5.05 12.66 -3.59
N ALA A 78 6.23 13.09 -4.05
CA ALA A 78 6.52 14.46 -4.42
C ALA A 78 6.10 14.84 -5.86
N GLU A 79 5.74 13.87 -6.70
CA GLU A 79 5.22 14.16 -8.04
C GLU A 79 3.87 14.89 -7.96
N PRO A 80 3.66 15.95 -8.76
CA PRO A 80 2.34 16.59 -8.89
C PRO A 80 1.29 15.61 -9.43
N GLU A 81 0.02 15.89 -9.17
CA GLU A 81 -1.11 15.15 -9.76
C GLU A 81 -1.23 15.36 -11.28
#